data_AF-A0A2X3JZJ5-F1
#
_entry.id   AF-A0A2X3JZJ5-F1
#
_cell.length_a   1.000
_cell.length_b   1.000
_cell.length_c   1.000
_cell.angle_alpha   90.00
_cell.angle_beta   90.00
_cell.angle_gamma   90.00
#
_symmetry.space_group_name_H-M   'P 1'
#
loop_
_entity.id
_entity.type
_entity.pdbx_description
1 polymer ?
#
loop_
_entity_poly.entity_id
_entity_poly.type
_entity_poly.pdbx_seq_one_letter_code
_entity_poly.pdbx_strand_id
1 'polypeptide(L)' 'MRPGILAVEALNLMQSRHITSVMVADGDHLLGVLHMHDLLRAGVV' A
#
# COMPACT_ATOMS: atom_id res chain seq x y z
N MET A 1 0.49 5.64 -4.87
CA MET A 1 -0.55 6.09 -3.92
C MET A 1 -0.02 7.26 -3.11
N ARG A 2 -0.89 8.17 -2.65
CA ARG A 2 -0.46 9.30 -1.82
C ARG A 2 -0.20 8.84 -0.37
N PRO A 3 0.70 9.50 0.36
CA PRO A 3 0.87 9.25 1.80
C PRO A 3 -0.42 9.60 2.57
N GLY A 4 -0.62 8.98 3.75
CA GLY A 4 -1.76 9.24 4.63
C GLY A 4 -3.02 8.40 4.36
N ILE A 5 -3.03 7.58 3.30
CA ILE A 5 -4.08 6.58 3.06
C ILE A 5 -4.02 5.49 4.13
N LEU A 6 -5.18 4.96 4.54
CA LEU A 6 -5.21 3.89 5.54
C LEU A 6 -4.59 2.61 5.00
N ALA A 7 -3.91 1.88 5.87
CA ALA A 7 -3.28 0.60 5.51
C ALA A 7 -4.30 -0.41 4.93
N VAL A 8 -5.52 -0.44 5.47
CA VAL A 8 -6.61 -1.29 4.98
C VAL A 8 -7.05 -0.91 3.55
N GLU A 9 -7.02 0.37 3.20
CA GLU A 9 -7.35 0.82 1.84
C GLU A 9 -6.27 0.43 0.84
N ALA A 10 -5.00 0.52 1.25
CA ALA A 10 -3.89 0.03 0.44
C ALA A 10 -3.97 -1.49 0.22
N LEU A 11 -4.36 -2.25 1.24
CA LEU A 11 -4.59 -3.70 1.14
C LEU A 11 -5.74 -4.02 0.17
N ASN A 12 -6.87 -3.34 0.31
CA ASN A 12 -8.03 -3.50 -0.58
C ASN A 12 -7.69 -3.14 -2.04
N LEU A 13 -6.91 -2.08 -2.26
CA LEU A 13 -6.42 -1.72 -3.59
C LEU A 13 -5.56 -2.83 -4.20
N MET A 14 -4.64 -3.40 -3.41
CA MET A 14 -3.79 -4.50 -3.84
C MET A 14 -4.60 -5.74 -4.23
N GLN A 15 -5.57 -6.14 -3.41
CA GLN A 15 -6.47 -7.26 -3.68
C GLN A 15 -7.30 -7.04 -4.95
N SER A 16 -7.98 -5.90 -5.05
CA SER A 16 -8.86 -5.59 -6.19
C SER A 16 -8.10 -5.55 -7.53
N ARG A 17 -6.83 -5.14 -7.52
CA ARG A 17 -5.98 -5.06 -8.71
C ARG A 17 -5.09 -6.27 -8.93
N HIS A 18 -5.15 -7.29 -8.06
CA HIS A 18 -4.27 -8.47 -8.11
C HIS A 18 -2.77 -8.12 -8.14
N ILE A 19 -2.38 -7.09 -7.38
CA ILE A 19 -0.98 -6.66 -7.23
C ILE A 19 -0.56 -6.84 -5.77
N THR A 20 0.71 -7.15 -5.52
CA THR A 20 1.22 -7.42 -4.17
C THR A 20 1.97 -6.25 -3.56
N SER A 21 2.16 -5.16 -4.32
CA SER A 21 2.98 -4.03 -3.90
C SER A 21 2.45 -2.73 -4.49
N VAL A 22 2.55 -1.64 -3.74
CA VAL A 22 2.18 -0.30 -4.19
C VAL A 22 3.27 0.71 -3.83
N MET A 23 3.58 1.61 -4.76
CA MET A 23 4.49 2.73 -4.50
C MET A 23 3.75 3.86 -3.79
N VAL A 24 4.40 4.46 -2.79
CA VAL A 24 3.91 5.65 -2.08
C VAL A 24 4.70 6.85 -2.56
N ALA A 25 4.01 7.88 -3.04
CA ALA A 25 4.64 9.08 -3.59
C ALA A 25 3.83 10.33 -3.21
N ASP A 26 4.54 11.43 -3.01
CA ASP A 26 3.96 12.77 -2.88
C ASP A 26 4.38 13.60 -4.11
N GLY A 27 3.43 13.84 -5.01
CA GLY A 27 3.72 14.34 -6.35
C GLY A 27 4.67 13.41 -7.11
N ASP A 28 5.72 13.98 -7.69
CA ASP A 28 6.78 13.24 -8.41
C ASP A 28 7.85 12.66 -7.46
N HIS A 29 7.71 12.88 -6.16
CA HIS A 29 8.65 12.38 -5.17
C HIS A 29 8.24 11.01 -4.64
N LEU A 30 9.02 9.98 -4.97
CA LEU A 30 8.84 8.62 -4.45
C LEU A 30 9.28 8.57 -2.98
N LEU A 31 8.34 8.25 -2.10
CA LEU A 31 8.58 8.11 -0.66
C LEU A 31 8.93 6.67 -0.27
N GLY A 32 8.41 5.67 -0.99
CA GLY A 32 8.72 4.28 -0.71
C GLY A 32 7.78 3.28 -1.37
N VAL A 33 7.84 2.04 -0.90
CA VAL A 33 7.01 0.93 -1.37
C VAL A 33 6.38 0.23 -0.17
N LEU A 34 5.17 -0.27 -0.37
CA LEU A 34 4.44 -1.10 0.58
C LEU A 34 4.16 -2.45 -0.05
N HIS A 35 4.52 -3.53 0.63
CA HIS A 35 4.16 -4.89 0.24
C HIS A 35 2.94 -5.37 1.01
N MET A 36 2.04 -6.09 0.34
CA MET A 36 0.86 -6.72 0.93
C MET A 36 1.23 -7.63 2.11
N HIS A 37 2.32 -8.40 1.99
CA HIS A 37 2.74 -9.32 3.04
C HIS A 37 3.13 -8.61 4.35
N ASP A 38 3.69 -7.41 4.26
CA ASP A 38 4.06 -6.62 5.44
C ASP A 38 2.82 -6.11 6.16
N LEU A 39 1.80 -5.69 5.39
CA LEU A 39 0.50 -5.31 5.95
C LEU A 39 -0.18 -6.47 6.67
N LEU A 40 -0.22 -7.65 6.04
CA LEU A 40 -0.81 -8.84 6.63
C LEU A 40 -0.06 -9.27 7.90
N ARG A 41 1.28 -9.23 7.88
CA ARG A 41 2.11 -9.52 9.06
C ARG A 41 1.92 -8.52 10.19
N ALA A 42 1.66 -7.25 9.86
CA ALA A 42 1.35 -6.20 10.83
C ALA A 42 -0.07 -6.33 11.42
N GLY A 43 -0.87 -7.29 10.98
CA GLY A 43 -2.23 -7.52 11.47
C GLY A 43 -3.28 -6.62 10.83
N VAL A 44 -2.97 -6.00 9.68
CA VAL A 44 -3.95 -5.24 8.91
C VAL A 44 -4.87 -6.25 8.20
N VAL A 45 -6.14 -6.27 8.60
CA VAL A 45 -7.22 -7.14 8.09
C VAL A 45 -8.50 -6.36 7.87
#